data_AF-B2FV92-F1
#
_entry.id   AF-B2FV92-F1
#
_cell.length_a   1.000
_cell.length_b   1.000
_cell.length_c   1.000
_cell.angle_alpha   90.00
_cell.angle_beta   90.00
_cell.angle_gamma   90.00
#
_symmetry.space_group_name_H-M   'P 1'
#
loop_
_entity.id
_entity.type
_entity.pdbx_description
1 polymer ?
#
loop_
_entity_poly.entity_id
_entity_poly.type
_entity_poly.pdbx_seq_one_letter_code
_entity_poly.pdbx_strand_id
1 'polypeptide(L)' 'LLHILVARAQDEPAQESACPAIVKRAAWGAAKSKNVTYQLKPVANVIVHHTTGERCATVATCKEMVANIQ' A
#
# COMPACT_ATOMS: atom_id res chain seq x y z
N LEU A 1 3.68 -23.35 -45.72
CA LEU A 1 4.58 -24.21 -44.94
C LEU A 1 4.43 -23.88 -43.47
N LEU A 2 3.89 -24.85 -42.76
CA LEU A 2 3.72 -24.93 -41.32
C LEU A 2 5.10 -24.85 -40.63
N HIS A 3 5.27 -23.95 -39.66
CA HIS A 3 6.26 -24.11 -38.60
C HIS A 3 5.55 -23.90 -37.27
N ILE A 4 4.94 -24.99 -36.79
CA ILE A 4 4.69 -25.19 -35.36
C ILE A 4 6.07 -25.49 -34.75
N LEU A 5 6.42 -24.88 -33.62
CA LEU A 5 6.80 -25.57 -32.37
C LEU A 5 7.38 -24.63 -31.30
N VAL A 6 6.67 -24.65 -30.16
CA VAL A 6 7.16 -24.61 -28.77
C VAL A 6 7.38 -23.26 -28.08
N ALA A 7 6.56 -23.15 -27.02
CA ALA A 7 6.60 -22.32 -25.83
C ALA A 7 7.89 -21.55 -25.55
N ARG A 8 7.72 -20.23 -25.39
CA ARG A 8 8.36 -19.54 -24.28
C ARG A 8 7.29 -19.35 -23.20
N ALA A 9 7.53 -19.93 -22.03
CA ALA A 9 7.00 -19.35 -20.80
C ALA A 9 7.55 -17.93 -20.76
N GLN A 10 6.70 -16.96 -21.08
CA GLN A 10 7.02 -15.58 -20.81
C GLN A 10 7.04 -15.48 -19.29
N ASP A 11 8.25 -15.34 -18.76
CA ASP A 11 8.47 -14.75 -17.46
C ASP A 11 7.95 -13.31 -17.59
N GLU A 12 6.63 -13.14 -17.40
CA GLU A 12 5.97 -11.84 -17.41
C GLU A 12 6.60 -11.03 -16.26
N PRO A 13 7.30 -9.93 -16.56
CA PRO A 13 7.79 -9.06 -15.49
C PRO A 13 6.56 -8.65 -14.68
N ALA A 14 6.58 -8.93 -13.38
CA ALA A 14 5.48 -8.61 -12.46
C ALA A 14 5.00 -7.20 -12.77
N GLN A 15 3.82 -7.11 -13.40
CA GLN A 15 3.23 -5.85 -13.81
C GLN A 15 3.21 -4.96 -12.57
N GLU A 16 4.02 -3.89 -12.56
CA GLU A 16 4.01 -2.94 -11.46
C GLU A 16 2.57 -2.52 -11.26
N SER A 17 2.00 -2.84 -10.09
CA SER A 17 0.65 -2.41 -9.79
C SER A 17 0.62 -0.90 -9.95
N ALA A 18 -0.39 -0.34 -10.64
CA ALA A 18 -0.58 1.11 -10.71
C ALA A 18 -0.72 1.78 -9.32
N CYS A 19 -0.79 0.97 -8.25
CA CYS A 19 -0.74 1.38 -6.87
C CYS A 19 0.72 1.59 -6.40
N PRO A 20 1.03 2.72 -5.73
CA PRO A 20 2.33 2.91 -5.12
C PRO A 20 2.61 1.88 -4.01
N ALA A 21 3.88 1.68 -3.67
CA ALA A 21 4.26 0.80 -2.58
C ALA A 21 3.71 1.30 -1.23
N ILE A 22 2.79 0.55 -0.63
CA ILE A 22 2.17 0.88 0.66
C ILE A 22 2.98 0.29 1.81
N VAL A 23 3.38 1.12 2.78
CA VAL A 23 3.99 0.66 4.03
C VAL A 23 2.91 0.03 4.93
N LYS A 24 2.94 -1.30 5.05
CA LYS A 24 1.98 -2.06 5.88
C LYS A 24 2.06 -1.64 7.35
N ARG A 25 0.94 -1.77 8.09
CA ARG A 25 0.82 -1.44 9.52
C ARG A 25 1.95 -1.99 10.40
N ALA A 26 2.25 -3.28 10.27
CA ALA A 26 3.30 -3.92 11.05
C ALA A 26 4.69 -3.31 10.77
N ALA A 27 4.94 -2.78 9.57
CA ALA A 27 6.24 -2.24 9.18
C ALA A 27 6.56 -0.86 9.80
N TRP A 28 5.56 -0.18 10.38
CA TRP A 28 5.75 1.04 11.15
C TRP A 28 5.48 0.88 12.65
N GLY A 29 5.28 -0.36 13.12
CA GLY A 29 5.12 -0.63 14.56
C GLY A 29 3.71 -0.41 15.10
N ALA A 30 2.69 -0.41 14.24
CA ALA A 30 1.32 -0.14 14.65
C ALA A 30 0.81 -1.13 15.71
N ALA A 31 0.13 -0.62 16.74
CA ALA A 31 -0.67 -1.46 17.63
C ALA A 31 -1.82 -2.13 16.86
N LYS A 32 -2.24 -3.32 17.30
CA LYS A 32 -3.41 -4.01 16.73
C LYS A 32 -4.68 -3.18 16.97
N SER A 33 -5.57 -3.16 15.98
CA SER A 33 -6.87 -2.51 16.17
C SER A 33 -7.66 -3.26 17.24
N LYS A 34 -8.27 -2.52 18.18
CA LYS A 34 -9.11 -3.09 19.24
C LYS A 34 -10.48 -3.53 18.71
N ASN A 35 -10.97 -2.89 17.66
CA ASN A 35 -12.22 -3.21 16.99
C ASN A 35 -12.06 -3.04 15.48
N VAL A 36 -12.73 -3.86 14.69
CA VAL A 36 -12.70 -3.81 13.22
C VAL A 36 -14.13 -3.83 12.71
N THR A 37 -14.52 -2.77 12.00
CA THR A 37 -15.75 -2.72 11.21
C THR A 37 -15.36 -2.63 9.74
N TYR A 38 -15.97 -3.44 8.88
CA TYR A 38 -15.64 -3.51 7.46
C TYR A 38 -16.47 -2.54 6.62
N GLN A 39 -15.88 -2.03 5.54
CA GLN A 39 -16.52 -1.10 4.61
C GLN A 39 -17.06 -1.86 3.40
N LEU A 40 -18.25 -1.47 2.94
CA LEU A 40 -18.79 -1.95 1.66
C LEU A 40 -17.93 -1.43 0.51
N LYS A 41 -17.71 -2.28 -0.50
CA LYS A 41 -16.97 -1.94 -1.72
C LYS A 41 -17.95 -1.83 -2.90
N PRO A 42 -17.75 -0.88 -3.83
CA PRO A 42 -16.70 0.15 -3.83
C PRO A 42 -16.99 1.28 -2.81
N VAL A 43 -15.95 1.92 -2.31
CA VAL A 43 -16.11 3.13 -1.47
C VAL A 43 -16.45 4.31 -2.38
N ALA A 44 -17.53 5.03 -2.06
CA ALA A 44 -18.07 6.08 -2.94
C ALA A 44 -17.36 7.45 -2.82
N ASN A 45 -16.75 7.75 -1.67
CA ASN A 45 -16.21 9.08 -1.37
C ASN A 45 -14.79 8.98 -0.78
N VAL A 46 -13.96 10.00 -1.03
CA VAL A 46 -12.63 10.17 -0.44
C VAL A 46 -12.58 11.53 0.27
N ILE A 47 -12.18 11.53 1.54
CA ILE A 47 -11.99 12.76 2.32
C ILE A 47 -10.50 13.00 2.52
N VAL A 48 -10.02 14.19 2.13
CA VAL A 48 -8.60 14.57 2.23
C VAL A 48 -8.39 15.37 3.50
N HIS A 49 -7.43 14.95 4.32
CA HIS A 49 -7.07 15.59 5.60
C HIS A 49 -5.57 15.87 5.70
N HIS A 50 -5.21 16.83 6.56
CA HIS A 50 -3.84 17.03 7.05
C HIS A 50 -3.77 16.67 8.55
N THR A 51 -2.57 16.38 9.06
CA THR A 51 -2.34 15.90 10.45
C THR A 51 -2.23 17.02 11.50
N THR A 52 -2.28 18.31 11.09
CA THR A 52 -2.08 19.50 11.94
C THR A 52 -0.81 19.39 12.82
N GLY A 53 0.32 19.01 12.23
CA GLY A 53 1.60 18.90 12.92
C GLY A 53 2.78 19.10 11.99
N GLU A 54 3.98 18.77 12.49
CA GLU A 54 5.21 18.81 11.68
C GLU A 54 5.13 17.89 10.46
N ARG A 55 5.95 18.18 9.45
CA ARG A 55 6.11 17.32 8.27
C ARG A 55 7.23 16.30 8.51
N CYS A 56 7.12 15.15 7.85
CA CYS A 56 8.20 14.17 7.79
C CYS A 56 8.66 14.02 6.33
N ALA A 57 9.95 13.72 6.12
CA ALA A 57 10.54 13.60 4.78
C ALA A 57 11.35 12.31 4.57
N THR A 58 11.59 11.54 5.64
CA THR A 58 12.27 10.25 5.56
C THR A 58 11.35 9.15 6.08
N VAL A 59 11.52 7.92 5.56
CA VAL A 59 10.74 6.77 6.00
C VAL A 59 10.83 6.59 7.52
N ALA A 60 12.01 6.75 8.11
CA ALA A 60 12.19 6.63 9.56
C ALA A 60 11.36 7.67 10.32
N THR A 61 11.50 8.97 9.97
CA THR A 61 10.74 10.06 10.62
C THR A 61 9.22 9.94 10.42
N CYS A 62 8.79 9.45 9.25
CA CYS A 62 7.37 9.26 8.98
C CYS A 62 6.79 8.08 9.76
N LYS A 63 7.55 6.99 9.96
CA LYS A 63 7.13 5.86 10.80
C LYS A 63 6.94 6.28 12.25
N GLU A 64 7.87 7.05 12.79
CA GLU A 64 7.78 7.61 14.14
C GLU A 64 6.54 8.52 14.28
N MET A 65 6.34 9.43 13.33
CA MET A 65 5.20 10.33 13.33
C MET A 65 3.85 9.59 13.33
N VAL A 66 3.66 8.61 12.43
CA VAL A 66 2.38 7.87 12.37
C VAL A 66 2.17 6.98 13.60
N ALA A 67 3.24 6.48 14.22
CA ALA A 67 3.15 5.75 15.47
C ALA A 67 2.68 6.65 16.63
N ASN A 68 3.13 7.90 16.68
CA ASN A 68 2.72 8.87 17.71
C ASN A 68 1.29 9.40 17.53
N ILE A 69 0.72 9.30 16.33
CA ILE A 69 -0.67 9.69 16.04
C ILE A 69 -1.68 8.60 16.47
N GLN A 70 -1.25 7.33 16.55
CA GLN A 70 -2.12 6.18 16.80
C GLN A 70 -2.60 6.07 18.24
#